data_AF-A0A2T6ILD5-F1
#
_entry.id   AF-A0A2T6ILD5-F1
#
_cell.length_a   1.000
_cell.length_b   1.000
_cell.length_c   1.000
_cell.angle_alpha   90.00
_cell.angle_beta   90.00
_cell.angle_gamma   90.00
#
_symmetry.space_group_name_H-M   'P 1'
#
loop_
_entity.id
_entity.type
_entity.pdbx_description
1 polymer ?
#
loop_
_entity_poly.entity_id
_entity_poly.type
_entity_poly.pdbx_seq_one_letter_code
_entity_poly.pdbx_strand_id
1 'polypeptide(L)'
;CLKLLKLSSSVAGPAGSGKTETVKELARMLGYFCLVFNCSESVDLYILEKVFAGVAASGCWTCLDEFNRLDVDVLSVVAQQLQTLRHCL
;
A
#
# COMPACT_ATOMS: atom_id res chain seq x y z
N CYS A 1 4.28 -3.37 -1.41
CA CYS A 1 4.87 -2.19 -0.74
C CYS A 1 5.12 -1.09 -1.75
N LEU A 2 4.30 -0.04 -1.66
CA LEU A 2 4.25 1.12 -2.54
C LEU A 2 5.27 2.18 -2.08
N LYS A 3 6.53 2.07 -2.54
CA LYS A 3 7.42 3.23 -2.51
C LYS A 3 7.03 4.01 -3.73
N LEU A 4 6.28 5.07 -3.52
CA LEU A 4 5.66 5.86 -4.57
C LEU A 4 6.60 5.97 -5.81
N LEU A 5 6.26 5.22 -6.88
CA LEU A 5 6.28 5.60 -8.32
C LEU A 5 7.21 4.93 -9.34
N LYS A 6 8.17 4.08 -8.95
CA LYS A 6 8.87 3.25 -9.96
C LYS A 6 8.93 1.76 -9.64
N LEU A 7 8.92 1.40 -8.36
CA LEU A 7 9.11 0.01 -7.91
C LEU A 7 7.90 -0.44 -7.10
N SER A 8 6.96 -1.12 -7.77
CA SER A 8 5.89 -1.86 -7.10
C SER A 8 6.42 -3.25 -6.78
N SER A 9 6.82 -3.49 -5.53
CA SER A 9 7.28 -4.82 -5.10
C SER A 9 6.23 -5.46 -4.22
N SER A 10 5.83 -6.68 -4.57
CA SER A 10 4.98 -7.53 -3.74
C SER A 10 5.85 -8.54 -3.01
N VAL A 11 5.67 -8.64 -1.69
CA VAL A 11 6.32 -9.66 -0.87
C VAL A 11 5.21 -10.62 -0.46
N ALA A 12 5.21 -11.83 -1.01
CA ALA A 12 4.24 -12.87 -0.72
C ALA A 12 4.88 -13.98 0.15
N GLY A 13 4.10 -14.56 1.06
CA GLY A 13 4.57 -15.63 1.94
C GLY A 13 3.57 -15.92 3.07
N PRO A 14 3.80 -16.93 3.93
CA PRO A 14 2.90 -17.28 5.02
C PRO A 14 2.71 -16.16 6.04
N ALA A 15 1.57 -16.13 6.74
CA ALA A 15 1.37 -15.20 7.87
C ALA A 15 2.47 -15.42 8.93
N GLY A 16 2.93 -14.34 9.57
CA GLY A 16 3.99 -14.40 10.58
C GLY A 16 5.43 -14.54 10.04
N SER A 17 5.64 -14.51 8.72
CA SER A 17 6.99 -14.56 8.12
C SER A 17 7.74 -13.22 8.12
N GLY A 18 7.31 -12.24 8.91
CA GLY A 18 8.00 -10.95 9.07
C GLY A 18 7.97 -10.00 7.86
N LYS A 19 7.02 -10.16 6.92
CA LYS A 19 7.02 -9.41 5.65
C LYS A 19 6.82 -7.91 5.88
N THR A 20 5.78 -7.58 6.65
CA THR A 20 5.40 -6.20 6.98
C THR A 20 6.49 -5.52 7.78
N GLU A 21 7.08 -6.24 8.73
CA GLU A 21 8.20 -5.80 9.56
C GLU A 21 9.45 -5.54 8.74
N THR A 22 9.79 -6.44 7.81
CA THR A 22 10.97 -6.28 6.93
C THR A 22 10.84 -5.03 6.07
N VAL A 23 9.64 -4.77 5.52
CA VAL A 23 9.38 -3.59 4.69
C VAL A 23 9.46 -2.31 5.53
N LYS A 24 8.84 -2.32 6.72
CA LYS A 24 8.85 -1.18 7.63
C LYS A 24 10.27 -0.86 8.09
N GLU A 25 11.06 -1.87 8.38
CA GLU A 25 12.45 -1.73 8.80
C GLU A 25 13.33 -1.22 7.66
N LEU A 26 13.15 -1.74 6.43
CA LEU A 26 13.83 -1.24 5.24
C LEU A 26 13.48 0.25 4.98
N ALA A 27 12.23 0.65 5.18
CA ALA A 27 11.81 2.05 5.07
C ALA A 27 12.51 2.94 6.10
N ARG A 28 12.53 2.50 7.35
CA ARG A 28 13.20 3.18 8.46
C ARG A 28 14.70 3.35 8.18
N MET A 29 15.37 2.30 7.71
CA MET A 29 16.81 2.35 7.36
C MET A 29 17.10 3.31 6.21
N LEU A 30 16.16 3.47 5.27
CA LEU A 30 16.28 4.41 4.16
C LEU A 30 15.80 5.83 4.52
N GLY A 31 15.40 6.09 5.77
CA GLY A 31 14.94 7.40 6.22
C GLY A 31 13.55 7.80 5.71
N TYR A 32 12.72 6.84 5.29
CA TYR A 32 11.36 7.10 4.83
C TYR A 32 10.32 6.70 5.87
N PHE A 33 9.28 7.52 6.00
CA PHE A 33 8.09 7.12 6.73
C PHE A 33 7.34 6.03 5.95
N CYS A 34 7.04 4.90 6.61
CA CYS A 34 6.24 3.81 6.05
C CYS A 34 4.90 3.71 6.76
N LEU A 35 3.84 4.13 6.07
CA LEU A 35 2.47 3.87 6.47
C LEU A 35 2.16 2.39 6.24
N VAL A 36 1.82 1.66 7.29
CA VAL A 36 1.29 0.29 7.16
C VAL A 36 -0.23 0.37 7.33
N PHE A 37 -0.96 -0.03 6.29
CA PHE A 37 -2.42 -0.06 6.29
C PHE A 37 -2.88 -1.51 6.16
N ASN A 38 -3.59 -2.00 7.17
CA ASN A 38 -4.13 -3.35 7.18
C ASN A 38 -5.48 -3.37 6.46
N CYS A 39 -5.58 -4.13 5.38
CA CYS A 39 -6.80 -4.27 4.61
C CYS A 39 -7.72 -5.34 5.23
N SER A 40 -9.00 -4.98 5.35
CA SER A 40 -10.07 -5.89 5.78
C SER A 40 -11.29 -5.72 4.87
N GLU A 41 -12.23 -6.66 4.95
CA GLU A 41 -13.48 -6.63 4.18
C GLU A 41 -14.35 -5.40 4.49
N SER A 42 -14.14 -4.78 5.67
CA SER A 42 -14.81 -3.54 6.09
C SER A 42 -14.18 -2.26 5.50
N VAL A 43 -13.15 -2.38 4.66
CA VAL A 43 -12.50 -1.23 4.04
C VAL A 43 -13.24 -0.86 2.77
N ASP A 44 -13.95 0.27 2.83
CA ASP A 44 -14.64 0.84 1.67
C ASP A 44 -13.70 1.67 0.78
N LEU A 45 -14.13 1.87 -0.48
CA LEU A 45 -13.44 2.71 -1.46
C LEU A 45 -13.10 4.11 -0.92
N TYR A 46 -14.04 4.72 -0.19
CA TYR A 46 -13.87 6.05 0.38
C TYR A 46 -12.67 6.13 1.34
N ILE A 47 -12.40 5.07 2.09
CA ILE A 47 -11.27 5.02 3.03
C ILE A 47 -9.96 4.91 2.26
N LEU A 48 -9.92 4.01 1.27
CA LEU A 48 -8.75 3.81 0.40
C LEU A 48 -8.40 5.06 -0.40
N GLU A 49 -9.40 5.77 -0.93
CA GLU A 49 -9.19 7.04 -1.64
C GLU A 49 -8.53 8.09 -0.75
N LYS A 50 -8.98 8.23 0.51
CA LYS A 50 -8.35 9.14 1.47
C LYS A 50 -6.91 8.74 1.79
N VAL A 51 -6.66 7.44 1.96
CA VAL A 51 -5.31 6.93 2.19
C VAL A 51 -4.43 7.28 0.99
N PHE A 52 -4.85 6.97 -0.23
CA PHE A 52 -4.07 7.26 -1.43
C PHE A 52 -3.86 8.76 -1.69
N ALA A 53 -4.87 9.59 -1.43
CA ALA A 53 -4.72 11.04 -1.50
C ALA A 53 -3.68 11.56 -0.50
N GLY A 54 -3.71 11.08 0.75
CA GLY A 54 -2.72 11.43 1.77
C GLY A 54 -1.32 10.94 1.42
N VAL A 55 -1.22 9.75 0.84
CA VAL A 55 0.05 9.17 0.38
C VAL A 55 0.63 9.94 -0.81
N ALA A 56 -0.21 10.35 -1.77
CA ALA A 56 0.19 11.18 -2.90
C ALA A 56 0.67 12.56 -2.46
N ALA A 57 -0.02 13.17 -1.49
CA ALA A 57 0.36 14.48 -0.95
C ALA A 57 1.64 14.44 -0.09
N SER A 58 1.85 13.36 0.67
CA SER A 58 3.00 13.24 1.59
C SER A 58 4.24 12.61 0.97
N GLY A 59 4.11 11.86 -0.12
CA GLY A 59 5.21 11.11 -0.72
C GLY A 59 5.74 9.98 0.17
N CYS A 60 4.97 9.53 1.17
CA CYS A 60 5.41 8.47 2.07
C CYS A 60 5.41 7.08 1.43
N TRP A 61 6.19 6.16 2.01
CA TRP A 61 6.13 4.75 1.63
C TRP A 61 4.85 4.15 2.22
N THR A 62 4.08 3.39 1.44
CA THR A 62 2.87 2.72 1.94
C THR A 62 2.95 1.20 1.78
N CYS A 63 2.64 0.46 2.82
CA CYS A 63 2.51 -0.98 2.83
C CYS A 63 1.04 -1.35 3.05
N LEU A 64 0.39 -1.90 2.02
CA LEU A 64 -0.95 -2.47 2.13
C LEU A 64 -0.79 -3.93 2.56
N ASP A 65 -1.15 -4.23 3.81
CA ASP A 65 -1.11 -5.57 4.37
C ASP A 65 -2.45 -6.28 4.17
N GLU A 66 -2.44 -7.61 4.05
CA GLU A 66 -3.65 -8.43 3.79
C GLU A 66 -4.50 -7.89 2.61
N PHE A 67 -3.86 -7.33 1.57
CA PHE A 67 -4.52 -6.70 0.42
C PHE A 67 -5.55 -7.61 -0.28
N ASN A 68 -5.36 -8.92 -0.20
CA ASN A 68 -6.26 -9.95 -0.68
C ASN A 68 -7.57 -10.10 0.12
N ARG A 69 -7.77 -9.35 1.21
CA ARG A 69 -9.03 -9.30 1.99
C ARG A 69 -9.99 -8.20 1.56
N LEU A 70 -9.60 -7.33 0.64
CA LEU A 70 -10.51 -6.35 0.07
C LEU A 70 -11.56 -7.04 -0.80
N ASP A 71 -12.76 -6.46 -0.83
CA ASP A 71 -13.77 -6.87 -1.80
C ASP A 71 -13.23 -6.74 -3.23
N VAL A 72 -13.61 -7.66 -4.10
CA VAL A 72 -13.16 -7.71 -5.50
C VAL A 72 -13.55 -6.42 -6.24
N ASP A 73 -14.71 -5.86 -5.93
CA ASP A 73 -15.19 -4.61 -6.53
C ASP A 73 -14.30 -3.43 -6.12
N VAL A 74 -13.89 -3.39 -4.85
CA VAL A 74 -12.98 -2.37 -4.31
C VAL A 74 -11.59 -2.52 -4.92
N LEU A 75 -11.10 -3.75 -5.00
CA LEU A 75 -9.76 -4.10 -5.50
C LEU A 75 -9.56 -3.67 -6.96
N SER A 76 -10.60 -3.84 -7.80
CA SER A 76 -10.64 -3.39 -9.20
C SER A 76 -10.36 -1.88 -9.32
N VAL A 77 -11.13 -1.07 -8.58
CA VAL A 77 -11.01 0.39 -8.64
C VAL A 77 -9.67 0.86 -8.07
N VAL A 78 -9.23 0.25 -6.96
CA VAL A 78 -7.93 0.53 -6.33
C VAL A 78 -6.76 0.25 -7.27
N ALA A 79 -6.80 -0.84 -8.03
CA ALA A 79 -5.75 -1.17 -8.98
C ALA A 79 -5.60 -0.08 -10.05
N GLN A 80 -6.72 0.45 -10.55
CA GLN A 80 -6.74 1.54 -11.53
C GLN A 80 -6.24 2.88 -10.93
N GLN A 81 -6.61 3.19 -9.68
CA GLN A 81 -6.10 4.36 -8.96
C GLN A 81 -4.59 4.28 -8.72
N LEU A 82 -4.09 3.10 -8.33
CA LEU A 82 -2.67 2.83 -8.14
C LEU A 82 -1.87 2.97 -9.45
N GLN A 83 -2.43 2.50 -10.56
CA GLN A 83 -1.82 2.68 -11.88
C GLN A 83 -1.78 4.16 -12.28
N THR A 84 -2.86 4.89 -12.05
CA THR A 84 -2.93 6.32 -12.35
C THR A 84 -1.90 7.09 -11.54
N LEU A 85 -1.82 6.84 -10.22
CA LEU A 85 -0.77 7.38 -9.37
C LEU A 85 0.60 7.03 -9.96
N ARG A 86 0.86 5.75 -10.28
CA ARG A 86 2.12 5.27 -10.85
C ARG A 86 2.59 6.06 -12.09
N HIS A 87 1.66 6.49 -12.94
CA HIS A 87 1.97 7.22 -14.17
C HIS A 87 2.13 8.74 -13.95
N CYS A 88 1.55 9.30 -12.89
CA CYS A 88 1.51 10.75 -12.68
C CYS A 88 2.77 11.32 -11.99
N LEU A 89 3.63 10.50 -11.41
CA LEU A 89 4.89 10.97 -10.82
C LEU A 89 6.08 10.12 -11.30
#